data_AF-A0A969TIU4-F1
#
_entry.id   AF-A0A969TIU4-F1
#
_cell.length_a   1.000
_cell.length_b   1.000
_cell.length_c   1.000
_cell.angle_alpha   90.00
_cell.angle_beta   90.00
_cell.angle_gamma   90.00
#
_symmetry.space_group_name_H-M   'P 1'
#
loop_
_entity.id
_entity.type
_entity.pdbx_description
1 polymer ?
#
loop_
_entity_poly.entity_id
_entity_poly.type
_entity_poly.pdbx_seq_one_letter_code
_entity_poly.pdbx_strand_id
1 'polypeptide(L)'
;MYALHTITADPQPFAQAVQQCRPFRPLSVKIKVIFGCNLRCVMCNHWRFQRGGALPMARLHQLVEELAALGCRKVHFSGGEPLLRRELPELISHAQQ
;
A
#
# COMPACT_ATOMS: atom_id res chain seq x y z
N MET A 1 5.05 -2.24 -13.41
CA MET A 1 4.91 -1.74 -12.02
C MET A 1 4.17 -0.40 -11.91
N TYR A 2 4.29 0.54 -12.87
CA TYR A 2 3.65 1.87 -12.80
C TYR A 2 2.47 2.08 -13.77
N ALA A 3 1.77 1.02 -14.20
CA ALA A 3 0.78 1.08 -15.29
C ALA A 3 1.30 1.75 -16.58
N LEU A 4 2.62 1.66 -16.84
CA LEU A 4 3.27 2.33 -17.98
C LEU A 4 2.58 1.99 -19.30
N HIS A 5 2.28 0.72 -19.56
CA HIS A 5 1.56 0.30 -20.77
C HIS A 5 0.19 0.97 -20.91
N THR A 6 -0.55 1.13 -19.81
CA THR A 6 -1.87 1.77 -19.80
C THR A 6 -1.75 3.26 -20.08
N ILE A 7 -0.78 3.93 -19.43
CA ILE A 7 -0.53 5.37 -19.61
C ILE A 7 0.02 5.64 -21.01
N THR A 8 0.85 4.76 -21.57
CA THR A 8 1.38 4.94 -22.93
C THR A 8 0.34 4.63 -24.00
N ALA A 9 -0.60 3.70 -23.75
CA ALA A 9 -1.66 3.37 -24.68
C ALA A 9 -2.74 4.46 -24.77
N ASP A 10 -3.08 5.10 -23.64
CA ASP A 10 -3.92 6.28 -23.62
C ASP A 10 -3.45 7.27 -22.52
N PRO A 11 -2.61 8.26 -22.88
CA PRO A 11 -2.08 9.22 -21.92
C PRO A 11 -3.07 10.34 -21.57
N GLN A 12 -4.17 10.50 -22.31
CA GLN A 12 -5.07 11.65 -22.17
C GLN A 12 -5.67 11.77 -20.77
N PRO A 13 -6.21 10.70 -20.14
CA PRO A 13 -6.78 10.81 -18.79
C PRO A 13 -5.76 11.25 -17.74
N PHE A 14 -4.52 10.77 -17.86
CA PHE A 14 -3.44 11.16 -16.95
C PHE A 14 -2.99 12.60 -17.21
N ALA A 15 -2.81 12.99 -18.48
CA ALA A 15 -2.42 14.34 -18.86
C ALA A 15 -3.47 15.38 -18.42
N GLN A 16 -4.76 15.09 -18.60
CA GLN A 16 -5.84 15.96 -18.16
C GLN A 16 -5.87 16.12 -16.63
N ALA A 17 -5.69 15.02 -15.88
CA ALA A 17 -5.60 15.08 -14.42
C ALA A 17 -4.45 15.99 -13.96
N VAL A 18 -3.29 15.89 -14.61
CA VAL A 18 -2.13 16.77 -14.33
C VAL A 18 -2.44 18.23 -14.67
N GLN A 19 -2.99 18.51 -15.85
CA GLN A 19 -3.32 19.87 -16.31
C GLN A 19 -4.36 20.56 -15.41
N GLN A 20 -5.29 19.79 -14.86
CA GLN A 20 -6.36 20.29 -13.99
C GLN A 20 -5.98 20.26 -12.50
N CYS A 21 -4.75 19.86 -12.14
CA CYS A 21 -4.32 19.67 -10.76
C CYS A 21 -5.25 18.75 -9.95
N ARG A 22 -5.80 17.70 -10.60
CA ARG A 22 -6.68 16.72 -9.97
C ARG A 22 -5.96 15.40 -9.72
N PRO A 23 -6.25 14.69 -8.62
CA PRO A 23 -5.74 13.34 -8.41
C PRO A 23 -6.24 12.41 -9.54
N PHE A 24 -5.33 11.62 -10.12
CA PHE A 24 -5.72 10.60 -11.10
C PHE A 24 -6.33 9.38 -10.40
N ARG A 25 -5.48 8.53 -9.83
CA ARG A 25 -5.85 7.40 -8.95
C ARG A 25 -4.58 6.88 -8.25
N PRO A 26 -4.71 6.19 -7.10
CA PRO A 26 -3.56 5.60 -6.41
C PRO A 26 -2.97 4.42 -7.21
N LEU A 27 -1.96 4.65 -8.06
CA LEU A 27 -1.37 3.57 -8.88
C LEU A 27 -0.71 2.47 -8.05
N SER A 28 -0.03 2.85 -6.96
CA SER A 28 0.64 1.94 -6.03
C SER A 28 0.56 2.51 -4.61
N VAL A 29 0.17 1.68 -3.65
CA VAL A 29 0.06 2.07 -2.24
C VAL A 29 0.93 1.17 -1.37
N LYS A 30 1.63 1.77 -0.41
CA LYS A 30 2.40 1.05 0.61
C LYS A 30 1.67 1.13 1.95
N ILE A 31 1.36 -0.02 2.52
CA ILE A 31 0.63 -0.13 3.79
C ILE A 31 1.58 -0.69 4.84
N LYS A 32 1.76 0.03 5.95
CA LYS A 32 2.49 -0.48 7.11
C LYS A 32 1.54 -1.31 7.98
N VAL A 33 1.58 -2.62 7.82
CA VAL A 33 0.65 -3.54 8.51
C VAL A 33 1.08 -3.82 9.95
N ILE A 34 2.33 -3.49 10.30
CA ILE A 34 2.89 -3.64 11.65
C ILE A 34 4.01 -2.63 11.83
N PHE A 35 4.25 -2.16 13.06
CA PHE A 35 5.36 -1.25 13.37
C PHE A 35 6.55 -1.97 14.02
N GLY A 36 6.31 -3.12 14.67
CA GLY A 36 7.34 -3.95 15.28
C GLY A 36 8.28 -4.60 14.24
N CYS A 37 9.56 -4.69 14.60
CA CYS A 37 10.60 -5.34 13.80
C CYS A 37 11.50 -6.15 14.74
N ASN A 38 11.95 -7.32 14.29
CA ASN A 38 12.93 -8.17 14.99
C ASN A 38 14.39 -7.71 14.76
N LEU A 39 14.61 -6.71 13.89
CA LEU A 39 15.93 -6.14 13.61
C LEU A 39 16.03 -4.69 14.07
N ARG A 40 17.27 -4.25 14.37
CA ARG A 40 17.62 -2.90 14.85
C ARG A 40 18.68 -2.24 13.97
N CYS A 41 18.47 -2.29 12.66
CA CYS A 41 19.46 -1.88 11.70
C CYS A 41 19.81 -0.37 11.83
N VAL A 42 21.10 -0.02 11.69
CA VAL A 42 21.65 1.32 11.97
C VAL A 42 21.06 2.43 11.08
N MET A 43 20.74 2.14 9.82
CA MET A 43 20.11 3.14 8.93
C MET A 43 18.60 3.32 9.16
N CYS A 44 17.96 2.44 9.96
CA CYS A 44 16.50 2.37 10.02
C CYS A 44 15.97 3.29 11.12
N ASN A 45 15.10 4.22 10.73
CA ASN A 45 14.38 5.04 11.69
C ASN A 45 13.08 4.38 12.19
N HIS A 46 12.67 3.22 11.66
CA HIS A 46 11.35 2.67 11.96
C HIS A 46 11.23 2.13 13.39
N TRP A 47 12.19 1.30 13.81
CA TRP A 47 12.18 0.67 15.14
C TRP A 47 12.47 1.65 16.29
N ARG A 48 13.04 2.82 15.97
CA ARG A 48 13.44 3.84 16.95
C ARG A 48 12.28 4.59 17.58
N PHE A 49 11.14 4.62 16.89
CA PHE A 49 9.95 5.33 17.36
C PHE A 49 8.88 4.34 17.78
N GLN A 50 8.36 4.48 18.99
CA GLN A 50 7.11 3.84 19.36
C GLN A 50 5.97 4.53 18.59
N ARG A 51 5.16 3.71 17.92
CA ARG A 51 3.95 4.12 17.22
C ARG A 51 2.77 3.38 17.83
N GLY A 52 1.56 3.85 17.54
CA GLY A 52 0.34 3.16 17.95
C GLY A 52 0.27 1.72 17.44
N GLY A 53 -0.75 0.99 17.90
CA GLY A 53 -0.99 -0.39 17.49
C GLY A 53 -1.14 -0.55 15.98
N ALA A 54 -0.92 -1.78 15.51
CA ALA A 54 -1.21 -2.14 14.13
C ALA A 54 -2.71 -2.03 13.83
N LEU A 55 -3.06 -1.77 12.57
CA LEU A 55 -4.46 -1.76 12.16
C LEU A 55 -5.11 -3.14 12.36
N PRO A 56 -6.36 -3.20 12.86
CA PRO A 56 -7.14 -4.43 12.92
C PRO A 56 -7.30 -5.06 11.52
N MET A 57 -7.39 -6.40 11.45
CA MET A 57 -7.57 -7.12 10.18
C MET A 57 -8.80 -6.66 9.41
N ALA A 58 -9.94 -6.48 10.09
CA ALA A 58 -11.16 -5.96 9.47
C ALA A 58 -10.95 -4.62 8.75
N ARG A 59 -10.15 -3.71 9.33
CA ARG A 59 -9.84 -2.43 8.69
C ARG A 59 -8.89 -2.58 7.51
N LEU A 60 -7.96 -3.54 7.56
CA LEU A 60 -7.06 -3.82 6.45
C LEU A 60 -7.81 -4.40 5.24
N HIS A 61 -8.79 -5.29 5.47
CA HIS A 61 -9.64 -5.81 4.39
C HIS A 61 -10.44 -4.70 3.73
N GLN A 62 -11.13 -3.88 4.52
CA GLN A 62 -11.86 -2.70 4.01
C GLN A 62 -10.94 -1.73 3.25
N LEU A 63 -9.73 -1.48 3.77
CA LEU A 63 -8.78 -0.60 3.09
C LEU A 63 -8.36 -1.16 1.72
N VAL A 64 -8.18 -2.47 1.61
CA VAL A 64 -7.86 -3.12 0.33
C VAL A 64 -9.03 -2.96 -0.66
N GLU A 65 -10.27 -3.14 -0.21
CA GLU A 65 -11.48 -2.96 -1.03
C GLU A 65 -11.64 -1.50 -1.50
N GLU A 66 -11.43 -0.53 -0.60
CA GLU A 66 -11.45 0.90 -0.93
C GLU A 66 -10.37 1.26 -1.96
N LEU A 67 -9.16 0.71 -1.81
CA LEU A 67 -8.08 0.92 -2.77
C LEU A 67 -8.40 0.31 -4.13
N ALA A 68 -9.00 -0.87 -4.17
CA ALA A 68 -9.45 -1.51 -5.40
C ALA A 68 -10.53 -0.66 -6.10
N ALA A 69 -11.51 -0.16 -5.35
CA ALA A 69 -12.56 0.72 -5.86
C ALA A 69 -12.01 2.05 -6.42
N LEU A 70 -10.93 2.58 -5.83
CA LEU A 70 -10.20 3.74 -6.35
C LEU A 70 -9.31 3.42 -7.56
N GLY A 71 -9.28 2.16 -8.02
CA GLY A 71 -8.48 1.73 -9.16
C GLY A 71 -7.01 1.50 -8.83
N CYS A 72 -6.66 1.19 -7.59
CA CYS A 72 -5.29 0.78 -7.25
C CYS A 72 -4.90 -0.53 -7.92
N ARG A 73 -3.65 -0.62 -8.38
CA ARG A 73 -3.15 -1.81 -9.11
C ARG A 73 -2.01 -2.52 -8.42
N LYS A 74 -1.50 -1.95 -7.33
CA LYS A 74 -0.39 -2.53 -6.57
C LYS A 74 -0.47 -2.11 -5.11
N VAL A 75 -0.58 -3.09 -4.24
CA VAL A 75 -0.39 -2.91 -2.81
C VAL A 75 0.96 -3.50 -2.40
N HIS A 76 1.70 -2.76 -1.59
CA HIS A 76 2.95 -3.20 -0.98
C HIS A 76 2.77 -3.24 0.54
N PHE A 77 2.62 -4.43 1.11
CA PHE A 77 2.62 -4.61 2.55
C PHE A 77 4.03 -4.48 3.11
N SER A 78 4.18 -3.59 4.07
CA SER A 78 5.44 -3.19 4.68
C SER A 78 5.22 -2.92 6.17
N GLY A 79 6.16 -2.25 6.84
CA GLY A 79 6.08 -2.00 8.27
C GLY A 79 7.46 -1.96 8.91
N GLY A 80 7.55 -2.56 10.10
CA GLY A 80 8.80 -3.15 10.57
C GLY A 80 9.10 -4.41 9.77
N GLU A 81 9.03 -5.58 10.41
CA GLU A 81 9.11 -6.85 9.69
C GLU A 81 7.68 -7.36 9.43
N PRO A 82 7.13 -7.22 8.22
CA PRO A 82 5.75 -7.62 7.92
C PRO A 82 5.51 -9.10 8.18
N LEU A 83 6.51 -9.99 8.01
CA LEU A 83 6.38 -11.42 8.24
C LEU A 83 6.21 -11.78 9.74
N LEU A 84 6.35 -10.83 10.67
CA LEU A 84 5.99 -11.04 12.07
C LEU A 84 4.48 -10.97 12.32
N ARG A 85 3.69 -10.45 11.38
CA ARG A 85 2.22 -10.46 11.46
C ARG A 85 1.68 -11.79 10.96
N ARG A 86 1.19 -12.63 11.87
CA ARG A 86 0.75 -14.01 11.57
C ARG A 86 -0.37 -14.07 10.53
N GLU A 87 -1.22 -13.06 10.50
CA GLU A 87 -2.38 -12.94 9.61
C GLU A 87 -2.02 -12.34 8.24
N LEU A 88 -0.75 -12.03 7.97
CA LEU A 88 -0.34 -11.45 6.68
C LEU A 88 -0.71 -12.32 5.46
N PRO A 89 -0.55 -13.66 5.48
CA PRO A 89 -0.94 -14.50 4.35
C PRO A 89 -2.43 -14.39 3.99
N GLU A 90 -3.31 -14.27 5.00
CA GLU A 90 -4.75 -14.05 4.81
C GLU A 90 -5.00 -12.72 4.09
N LEU A 91 -4.36 -11.65 4.55
CA LEU A 91 -4.47 -10.33 3.93
C LEU A 91 -3.96 -10.31 2.47
N ILE A 92 -2.88 -11.04 2.19
CA ILE A 92 -2.36 -11.20 0.83
C ILE A 92 -3.39 -11.91 -0.04
N SER A 93 -3.99 -12.99 0.45
CA SER A 93 -5.03 -13.73 -0.28
C SER A 93 -6.25 -12.84 -0.56
N HIS A 94 -6.69 -12.03 0.41
CA HIS A 94 -7.79 -11.08 0.23
C HIS A 94 -7.47 -10.04 -0.85
N ALA A 95 -6.23 -9.53 -0.88
CA ALA A 95 -5.81 -8.51 -1.85
C ALA A 95 -5.57 -9.01 -3.28
N GLN A 96 -5.71 -10.33 -3.52
CA GLN A 96 -5.58 -10.94 -4.84
C GLN A 96 -6.93 -11.25 -5.50
N GLN A 97 -8.04 -11.12 -4.76
CA GLN A 97 -9.41 -11.28 -5.27
C GLN A 97 -9.83 -10.04 -6.05
#